data_AF-A0A847EFN7-F1
#
_entry.id   AF-A0A847EFN7-F1
#
_cell.length_a   1.000
_cell.length_b   1.000
_cell.length_c   1.000
_cell.angle_alpha   90.00
_cell.angle_beta   90.00
_cell.angle_gamma   90.00
#
_symmetry.space_group_name_H-M   'P 1'
#
loop_
_entity.id
_entity.type
_entity.pdbx_description
1 polymer ?
#
loop_
_entity_poly.entity_id
_entity_poly.type
_entity_poly.pdbx_seq_one_letter_code
_entity_poly.pdbx_strand_id
1 'polypeptide(L)'
;MAGTIYKCLNPAGVQMPAKLYPLAPRLDTIEGKTIHMCICGEPDITIPFSRNVPARYPQVNWTLKKTYGIDPNRMSAEEIKTTDAVILGVCW
;
A
#
# COMPACT_ATOMS: atom_id res chain seq x y z
N MET A 1 -26.64 30.36 30.82
CA MET A 1 -26.30 30.55 29.40
C MET A 1 -25.60 29.29 28.93
N ALA A 2 -26.22 28.52 28.03
CA ALA A 2 -25.57 27.35 27.45
C ALA A 2 -24.45 27.84 26.52
N GLY A 3 -23.20 27.47 26.80
CA GLY A 3 -22.05 27.86 25.99
C GLY A 3 -22.16 27.29 24.57
N THR A 4 -21.67 28.04 23.59
CA THR A 4 -21.65 27.64 22.18
C THR A 4 -20.86 26.33 22.00
N ILE A 5 -21.54 25.27 21.56
CA ILE A 5 -20.91 23.99 21.23
C ILE A 5 -20.48 24.02 19.76
N TYR A 6 -19.18 24.11 19.51
CA TYR A 6 -18.62 24.00 18.16
C TYR A 6 -18.44 22.52 17.82
N LYS A 7 -19.28 21.99 16.92
CA LYS A 7 -19.06 20.67 16.31
C LYS A 7 -18.19 20.85 15.08
N CYS A 8 -16.98 20.31 15.10
CA CYS A 8 -16.20 20.14 13.88
C CYS A 8 -16.95 19.15 12.99
N LEU A 9 -17.48 19.61 11.86
CA LEU A 9 -17.92 18.71 10.79
C LEU A 9 -16.64 18.03 10.30
N ASN A 10 -16.50 16.74 10.57
CA ASN A 10 -15.47 15.93 9.93
C ASN A 10 -15.52 16.22 8.42
N PRO A 11 -14.44 16.73 7.79
CA PRO A 11 -14.43 17.04 6.36
C PRO A 11 -14.69 15.82 5.47
N ALA A 12 -14.58 14.60 6.01
CA ALA A 12 -14.81 13.36 5.27
C ALA A 12 -16.30 12.93 5.18
N GLY A 13 -17.20 13.54 5.95
CA GLY A 13 -18.60 13.08 6.04
C GLY A 13 -18.71 11.66 6.62
N VAL A 14 -19.90 11.28 7.07
CA VAL A 14 -20.18 9.86 7.31
C VAL A 14 -20.17 9.19 5.94
N GLN A 15 -19.08 8.51 5.58
CA GLN A 15 -19.10 7.61 4.43
C GLN A 15 -20.01 6.45 4.79
N MET A 16 -21.19 6.37 4.14
CA MET A 16 -21.89 5.10 4.05
C MET A 16 -20.88 4.05 3.58
N PRO A 17 -20.81 2.86 4.22
CA PRO A 17 -19.86 1.84 3.83
C PRO A 17 -19.95 1.59 2.32
N ALA A 18 -18.87 1.90 1.60
CA ALA A 18 -18.83 1.63 0.17
C ALA A 18 -18.92 0.11 -0.02
N LYS A 19 -19.80 -0.36 -0.90
CA LYS A 19 -19.83 -1.77 -1.28
C LYS A 19 -18.52 -2.09 -2.00
N LEU A 20 -17.65 -2.85 -1.34
CA LEU A 20 -16.35 -3.23 -1.88
C LEU A 20 -16.49 -4.47 -2.77
N TYR A 21 -15.86 -4.43 -3.94
CA TYR A 21 -15.66 -5.58 -4.82
C TYR A 21 -14.15 -5.83 -4.90
N PRO A 22 -13.56 -6.48 -3.89
CA PRO A 22 -12.11 -6.67 -3.85
C PRO A 22 -11.69 -7.61 -4.98
N LEU A 23 -10.60 -7.25 -5.66
CA LEU A 23 -10.01 -8.09 -6.71
C LEU A 23 -9.22 -9.28 -6.13
N ALA A 24 -8.92 -9.26 -4.83
CA ALA A 24 -8.24 -10.32 -4.11
C ALA A 24 -8.66 -10.33 -2.62
N PRO A 25 -8.56 -11.47 -1.92
CA PRO A 25 -8.76 -11.52 -0.48
C PRO A 25 -7.86 -10.54 0.26
N ARG A 26 -8.38 -9.91 1.31
CA ARG A 26 -7.58 -9.03 2.17
C ARG A 26 -6.76 -9.86 3.15
N LEU A 27 -5.52 -9.44 3.41
CA LEU A 27 -4.71 -10.03 4.47
C LEU A 27 -5.23 -9.57 5.84
N ASP A 28 -5.39 -10.53 6.76
CA ASP A 28 -5.72 -10.25 8.17
C ASP A 28 -4.51 -9.74 8.96
N THR A 29 -3.31 -10.20 8.58
CA THR A 29 -2.02 -9.78 9.14
C THR A 29 -0.93 -9.82 8.07
N ILE A 30 0.14 -9.05 8.29
CA ILE A 30 1.33 -9.03 7.43
C ILE A 30 2.50 -9.82 8.03
N GLU A 31 2.41 -10.29 9.27
CA GLU A 31 3.51 -10.99 9.94
C GLU A 31 3.85 -12.31 9.24
N GLY A 32 5.15 -12.53 8.95
CA GLY A 32 5.63 -13.71 8.22
C GLY A 32 5.22 -13.76 6.74
N LYS A 33 4.53 -12.72 6.23
CA LYS A 33 4.07 -12.66 4.85
C LYS A 33 5.18 -12.22 3.91
N THR A 34 5.11 -12.67 2.66
CA THR A 34 5.95 -12.16 1.58
C THR A 34 5.20 -11.09 0.82
N ILE A 35 5.68 -9.85 0.92
CA ILE A 35 5.08 -8.69 0.23
C ILE A 35 6.07 -8.18 -0.80
N HIS A 36 5.61 -8.12 -2.05
CA HIS A 36 6.41 -7.64 -3.18
C HIS A 36 6.09 -6.17 -3.49
N MET A 37 7.13 -5.36 -3.67
CA MET A 37 7.01 -3.98 -4.10
C MET A 37 7.37 -3.88 -5.60
N CYS A 38 6.40 -3.55 -6.44
CA CYS A 38 6.60 -3.25 -7.87
C CYS A 38 6.57 -1.73 -8.05
N ILE A 39 7.72 -1.08 -8.02
CA ILE A 39 7.86 0.38 -7.95
C ILE A 39 8.29 0.96 -9.31
N CYS A 40 7.66 2.07 -9.72
CA CYS A 40 7.99 2.89 -10.89
C CYS A 40 8.02 4.39 -10.55
N GLY A 41 8.47 5.22 -11.48
CA GLY A 41 8.37 6.69 -11.41
C GLY A 41 9.27 7.36 -10.35
N GLU A 42 8.67 8.29 -9.61
CA GLU A 42 9.25 9.27 -8.69
C GLU A 42 10.19 8.66 -7.61
N PRO A 43 11.52 8.83 -7.74
CA PRO A 43 12.49 8.29 -6.78
C PRO A 43 12.43 8.96 -5.40
N ASP A 44 12.06 10.23 -5.34
CA ASP A 44 11.94 11.04 -4.12
C ASP A 44 10.88 10.49 -3.16
N ILE A 45 9.82 9.85 -3.68
CA ILE A 45 8.81 9.16 -2.88
C ILE A 45 9.20 7.70 -2.65
N THR A 46 9.63 7.03 -3.70
CA THR A 46 9.74 5.57 -3.71
C THR A 46 10.98 5.03 -3.00
N ILE A 47 12.08 5.80 -2.97
CA ILE A 47 13.29 5.45 -2.21
C ILE A 47 13.04 5.47 -0.70
N PRO A 48 12.52 6.56 -0.08
CA PRO A 48 12.24 6.53 1.35
C PRO A 48 11.18 5.50 1.70
N PHE A 49 10.19 5.27 0.83
CA PHE A 49 9.18 4.22 1.05
C PHE A 49 9.79 2.82 1.14
N SER A 50 10.54 2.40 0.12
CA SER A 50 11.14 1.06 0.05
C SER A 50 12.22 0.80 1.10
N ARG A 51 12.72 1.85 1.79
CA ARG A 51 13.65 1.73 2.92
C ARG A 51 12.94 1.73 4.27
N ASN A 52 12.01 2.66 4.49
CA ASN A 52 11.39 2.86 5.80
C ASN A 52 10.34 1.79 6.13
N VAL A 53 9.61 1.28 5.14
CA VAL A 53 8.58 0.26 5.39
C VAL A 53 9.22 -1.04 5.86
N PRO A 54 10.25 -1.62 5.19
CA PRO A 54 10.92 -2.80 5.71
C PRO A 54 11.57 -2.60 7.07
N ALA A 55 12.13 -1.41 7.34
CA ALA A 55 12.71 -1.10 8.63
C ALA A 55 11.68 -1.08 9.78
N ARG A 56 10.44 -0.67 9.51
CA ARG A 56 9.34 -0.66 10.49
C ARG A 56 8.67 -2.02 10.66
N TYR A 57 8.75 -2.87 9.66
CA TYR A 57 8.09 -4.18 9.63
C TYR A 57 9.10 -5.29 9.27
N PRO A 58 10.10 -5.52 10.13
CA PRO A 58 11.16 -6.50 9.86
C PRO A 58 10.67 -7.95 9.86
N GLN A 59 9.50 -8.22 10.44
CA GLN A 59 8.86 -9.54 10.47
C GLN A 59 8.19 -9.93 9.15
N VAL A 60 8.21 -9.04 8.15
CA VAL A 60 7.65 -9.26 6.82
C VAL A 60 8.79 -9.50 5.84
N ASN A 61 8.63 -10.48 4.96
CA ASN A 61 9.61 -10.76 3.92
C ASN A 61 9.38 -9.81 2.73
N TRP A 62 10.27 -8.84 2.55
CA TRP A 62 10.14 -7.82 1.52
C TRP A 62 10.96 -8.16 0.27
N THR A 63 10.31 -8.07 -0.89
CA THR A 63 10.98 -8.17 -2.19
C THR A 63 10.67 -6.94 -3.02
N LEU A 64 11.60 -6.54 -3.90
CA LEU A 64 11.50 -5.28 -4.64
C LEU A 64 11.88 -5.46 -6.10
N LYS A 65 10.98 -5.03 -6.99
CA LYS A 65 11.26 -4.70 -8.38
C LYS A 65 11.10 -3.20 -8.56
N LYS A 66 12.16 -2.54 -9.02
CA LYS A 66 12.18 -1.09 -9.27
C LYS A 66 12.52 -0.81 -10.72
N THR A 67 11.86 0.20 -11.28
CA THR A 67 12.24 0.87 -12.51
C THR A 67 12.12 2.39 -12.35
N TYR A 68 12.79 3.14 -13.22
CA TYR A 68 12.70 4.60 -13.31
C TYR A 68 11.76 5.06 -14.43
N GLY A 69 11.20 4.12 -15.20
CA GLY A 69 10.14 4.39 -16.16
C GLY A 69 8.78 4.57 -15.49
N ILE A 70 7.75 4.86 -16.29
CA ILE A 70 6.38 5.10 -15.82
C ILE A 70 5.60 3.81 -15.53
N ASP A 71 5.93 2.70 -16.20
CA ASP A 71 5.27 1.41 -16.02
C ASP A 71 6.08 0.54 -15.04
N PRO A 72 5.47 -0.03 -13.99
CA PRO A 72 6.18 -0.91 -13.07
C PRO A 72 6.58 -2.23 -13.73
N ASN A 73 7.76 -2.73 -13.36
CA ASN A 73 8.17 -4.07 -13.73
C ASN A 73 7.22 -5.09 -13.12
N ARG A 74 6.51 -5.82 -13.98
CA ARG A 74 5.52 -6.82 -13.56
C ARG A 74 6.19 -8.02 -12.87
N MET A 75 5.42 -8.66 -11.99
CA MET A 75 5.82 -9.92 -11.39
C MET A 75 5.76 -11.05 -12.43
N SER A 76 6.69 -12.01 -12.32
CA SER A 76 6.64 -13.25 -13.08
C SER A 76 5.58 -14.19 -12.52
N ALA A 77 5.24 -15.25 -13.26
CA ALA A 77 4.26 -16.24 -12.81
C ALA A 77 4.71 -16.97 -11.52
N GLU A 78 6.02 -17.11 -11.33
CA GLU A 78 6.64 -17.76 -10.17
C GLU A 78 6.56 -16.87 -8.93
N GLU A 79 6.84 -15.57 -9.09
CA GLU A 79 6.71 -14.59 -8.00
C GLU A 79 5.26 -14.45 -7.54
N ILE A 80 4.30 -14.47 -8.47
CA ILE A 80 2.86 -14.42 -8.14
C ILE A 80 2.45 -15.60 -7.26
N LYS A 81 3.03 -16.79 -7.47
CA LYS A 81 2.69 -17.99 -6.68
C LYS A 81 3.19 -17.93 -5.24
N THR A 82 4.28 -17.20 -4.99
CA THR A 82 4.97 -17.17 -3.69
C THR A 82 4.74 -15.87 -2.92
N THR A 83 4.06 -14.90 -3.52
CA THR A 83 3.77 -13.58 -2.93
C THR A 83 2.38 -13.56 -2.31
N ASP A 84 2.28 -13.11 -1.06
CA ASP A 84 1.00 -12.96 -0.36
C ASP A 84 0.28 -11.65 -0.70
N ALA A 85 1.04 -10.58 -1.00
CA ALA A 85 0.50 -9.29 -1.43
C ALA A 85 1.49 -8.49 -2.28
N VAL A 86 0.95 -7.60 -3.12
CA VAL A 86 1.73 -6.68 -3.95
C VAL A 86 1.42 -5.23 -3.62
N ILE A 87 2.47 -4.41 -3.51
CA ILE A 87 2.38 -2.95 -3.52
C ILE A 87 2.81 -2.49 -4.91
N LEU A 88 1.85 -1.98 -5.67
CA LEU A 88 2.05 -1.55 -7.05
C LEU A 88 2.18 -0.03 -7.12
N GLY A 89 3.30 0.45 -7.64
CA GLY A 89 3.48 1.85 -8.00
C GLY A 89 2.62 2.21 -9.21
N VAL A 90 1.98 3.38 -9.15
CA VAL A 90 1.23 3.97 -10.26
C VAL A 90 1.80 5.37 -10.49
N CYS A 91 2.36 5.58 -11.68
CA CYS A 91 2.83 6.88 -12.16
C CYS A 91 1.71 7.52 -12.97
N TRP A 92 1.44 8.81 -12.75
CA TRP A 92 0.36 9.58 -13.39
C TRP A 92 0.92 10.68 -14.27
#